data_AF-A0A8E2B5D4-F1
#
_entry.id   AF-A0A8E2B5D4-F1
#
_cell.length_a   1.000
_cell.length_b   1.000
_cell.length_c   1.000
_cell.angle_alpha   90.00
_cell.angle_beta   90.00
_cell.angle_gamma   90.00
#
_symmetry.space_group_name_H-M   'P 1'
#
loop_
_entity.id
_entity.type
_entity.pdbx_description
1 polymer ?
#
loop_
_entity_poly.entity_id
_entity_poly.type
_entity_poly.pdbx_seq_one_letter_code
_entity_poly.pdbx_strand_id
1 'polypeptide(L)'
;NPGNNLHVSSLSHRVDTRDLEAAFAKIGRVQKAQVMYDPHTRESRGFGFVTMETAEEADAAITALNATELMGKTMTVEKVCAAVHVCECARRGRARTPTPGRYYGPPKRNECTSY
;
A
#
# COMPACT_ATOMS: atom_id res chain seq x y z
N ASN A 1 -5.11 1.88 6.10
CA ASN A 1 -4.51 0.62 6.61
C ASN A 1 -3.29 1.02 7.44
N PRO A 2 -3.19 0.66 8.72
CA PRO A 2 -2.21 1.24 9.66
C PRO A 2 -0.71 0.93 9.43
N GLY A 3 -0.32 0.44 8.23
CA GLY A 3 1.09 0.20 7.89
C GLY A 3 1.64 -1.16 8.35
N ASN A 4 0.80 -2.07 8.82
CA ASN A 4 1.19 -3.35 9.41
C ASN A 4 1.33 -4.49 8.38
N ASN A 5 1.24 -4.15 7.09
CA ASN A 5 1.31 -5.12 6.00
C ASN A 5 2.71 -5.15 5.39
N LEU A 6 3.23 -6.35 5.25
CA LEU A 6 4.53 -6.66 4.69
C LEU A 6 4.34 -7.43 3.39
N HIS A 7 5.15 -7.06 2.40
CA HIS A 7 5.28 -7.73 1.12
C HIS A 7 6.61 -8.46 1.10
N VAL A 8 6.56 -9.75 0.80
CA VAL A 8 7.77 -10.57 0.65
C VAL A 8 7.90 -10.96 -0.82
N SER A 9 9.05 -10.63 -1.39
CA SER A 9 9.41 -10.85 -2.78
C SER A 9 10.62 -11.75 -2.93
N SER A 10 10.71 -12.41 -4.09
CA SER A 10 11.86 -13.23 -4.46
C SER A 10 12.08 -14.44 -3.53
N LEU A 11 10.99 -15.15 -3.22
CA LEU A 11 11.07 -16.43 -2.52
C LEU A 11 11.29 -17.59 -3.49
N SER A 12 12.02 -18.60 -3.04
CA SER A 12 12.13 -19.87 -3.77
C SER A 12 10.79 -20.61 -3.76
N HIS A 13 10.50 -21.36 -4.81
CA HIS A 13 9.24 -22.12 -4.95
C HIS A 13 9.04 -23.17 -3.85
N ARG A 14 10.11 -23.50 -3.11
CA ARG A 14 10.11 -24.44 -1.98
C ARG A 14 9.72 -23.82 -0.64
N VAL A 15 9.58 -22.50 -0.56
CA VAL A 15 9.24 -21.82 0.70
C VAL A 15 7.73 -21.79 0.86
N ASP A 16 7.27 -22.34 1.97
CA ASP A 16 5.86 -22.39 2.33
C ASP A 16 5.48 -21.27 3.31
N THR A 17 4.16 -21.09 3.51
CA THR A 17 3.60 -20.17 4.50
C THR A 17 4.15 -20.43 5.91
N ARG A 18 4.40 -21.71 6.25
CA ARG A 18 4.90 -22.13 7.56
C ARG A 18 6.32 -21.62 7.83
N ASP A 19 7.18 -21.63 6.82
CA ASP A 19 8.57 -21.17 6.97
C ASP A 19 8.62 -19.65 7.14
N LEU A 20 7.79 -18.92 6.38
CA LEU A 20 7.64 -17.48 6.56
C LEU A 20 7.14 -17.17 7.98
N GLU A 21 6.06 -17.83 8.42
CA GLU A 21 5.52 -17.61 9.76
C GLU A 21 6.57 -17.88 10.84
N ALA A 22 7.36 -18.95 10.72
CA ALA A 22 8.44 -19.27 11.65
C ALA A 22 9.59 -18.23 11.64
N ALA A 23 9.89 -17.63 10.50
CA ALA A 23 10.89 -16.56 10.39
C ALA A 23 10.40 -15.27 11.06
N PHE A 24 9.15 -14.87 10.80
CA PHE A 24 8.55 -13.66 11.36
C PHE A 24 8.21 -13.81 12.86
N ALA A 25 7.86 -15.01 13.33
CA ALA A 25 7.58 -15.30 14.73
C ALA A 25 8.77 -15.06 15.67
N LYS A 26 10.01 -15.04 15.14
CA LYS A 26 11.22 -14.71 15.93
C LYS A 26 11.32 -13.23 16.27
N ILE A 27 10.68 -12.37 15.48
CA ILE A 27 10.79 -10.92 15.57
C ILE A 27 9.56 -10.33 16.26
N GLY A 28 8.37 -10.85 15.97
CA GLY A 28 7.13 -10.35 16.55
C GLY A 28 5.93 -11.26 16.28
N ARG A 29 4.74 -10.81 16.69
CA ARG A 29 3.50 -11.56 16.48
C ARG A 29 2.92 -11.33 15.09
N VAL A 30 2.73 -12.43 14.35
CA VAL A 30 2.10 -12.44 13.03
C VAL A 30 0.59 -12.64 13.21
N GLN A 31 -0.22 -11.75 12.62
CA GLN A 31 -1.68 -11.98 12.55
C GLN A 31 -2.05 -12.92 11.41
N LYS A 32 -1.43 -12.75 10.24
CA LYS A 32 -1.74 -13.55 9.05
C LYS A 32 -0.56 -13.63 8.12
N ALA A 33 -0.24 -14.83 7.64
CA ALA A 33 0.70 -15.07 6.55
C ALA A 33 -0.04 -15.76 5.39
N GLN A 34 0.17 -15.28 4.16
CA GLN A 34 -0.41 -15.89 2.97
C GLN A 34 0.59 -15.86 1.81
N VAL A 35 0.92 -17.05 1.28
CA VAL A 35 1.70 -17.21 0.06
C VAL A 35 0.75 -17.33 -1.14
N MET A 36 1.12 -16.69 -2.25
CA MET A 36 0.34 -16.74 -3.49
C MET A 36 0.89 -17.84 -4.40
N TYR A 37 0.06 -18.84 -4.67
CA TYR A 37 0.37 -19.95 -5.58
C TYR A 37 -0.33 -19.74 -6.92
N ASP A 38 0.33 -20.12 -8.01
CA ASP A 38 -0.30 -20.11 -9.32
C ASP A 38 -1.27 -21.31 -9.44
N PRO A 39 -2.55 -21.09 -9.79
CA PRO A 39 -3.54 -22.16 -9.85
C PRO A 39 -3.33 -23.12 -11.03
N HIS A 40 -2.57 -22.73 -12.07
CA HIS A 40 -2.42 -23.53 -13.27
C HIS A 40 -1.17 -24.42 -13.21
N THR A 41 -0.03 -23.87 -12.78
CA THR A 41 1.22 -24.63 -12.66
C THR A 41 1.44 -25.25 -11.29
N ARG A 42 0.61 -24.89 -10.29
CA ARG A 42 0.82 -25.21 -8.86
C ARG A 42 2.20 -24.79 -8.34
N GLU A 43 2.87 -23.89 -9.06
CA GLU A 43 4.13 -23.33 -8.62
C GLU A 43 3.88 -22.08 -7.78
N SER A 44 4.61 -21.95 -6.69
CA SER A 44 4.57 -20.78 -5.83
C SER A 44 5.02 -19.58 -6.64
N ARG A 45 4.29 -18.46 -6.68
CA ARG A 45 4.75 -17.29 -7.44
C ARG A 45 6.02 -16.67 -6.86
N GLY A 46 6.46 -17.13 -5.69
CA GLY A 46 7.63 -16.60 -4.99
C GLY A 46 7.32 -15.29 -4.26
N PHE A 47 6.03 -15.03 -4.00
CA PHE A 47 5.54 -13.83 -3.35
C PHE A 47 4.53 -14.17 -2.25
N GLY A 48 4.57 -13.40 -1.18
CA GLY A 48 3.68 -13.56 -0.04
C GLY A 48 3.35 -12.23 0.63
N PHE A 49 2.24 -12.23 1.35
CA PHE A 49 1.81 -11.11 2.17
C PHE A 49 1.73 -11.55 3.63
N VAL A 50 2.29 -10.72 4.51
CA VAL A 50 2.28 -10.94 5.96
C VAL A 50 1.69 -9.71 6.63
N THR A 51 0.74 -9.93 7.55
CA THR A 51 0.17 -8.89 8.39
C THR A 51 0.68 -9.09 9.81
N MET A 52 1.37 -8.09 10.34
CA MET A 52 1.88 -8.06 11.71
C MET A 52 0.85 -7.46 12.66
N GLU A 53 1.00 -7.72 13.96
CA GLU A 53 0.16 -7.10 14.98
C GLU A 53 0.46 -5.60 15.11
N THR A 54 1.74 -5.22 15.21
CA THR A 54 2.16 -3.82 15.30
C THR A 54 2.98 -3.37 14.09
N ALA A 55 3.01 -2.05 13.85
CA ALA A 55 3.84 -1.46 12.80
C ALA A 55 5.34 -1.45 13.17
N GLU A 56 5.67 -1.34 14.46
CA GLU A 56 7.05 -1.33 14.96
C GLU A 56 7.73 -2.68 14.73
N GLU A 57 7.03 -3.79 15.03
CA GLU A 57 7.52 -5.14 14.72
C GLU A 57 7.69 -5.35 13.22
N ALA A 58 6.81 -4.76 12.41
CA ALA A 58 6.90 -4.83 10.96
C ALA A 58 8.16 -4.13 10.43
N ASP A 59 8.49 -2.95 10.96
CA ASP A 59 9.70 -2.20 10.59
C ASP A 59 10.99 -2.91 11.06
N ALA A 60 10.97 -3.52 12.26
CA ALA A 60 12.07 -4.35 12.74
C ALA A 60 12.26 -5.61 11.88
N ALA A 61 11.17 -6.24 11.44
CA ALA A 61 11.22 -7.41 10.57
C ALA A 61 11.79 -7.08 9.19
N ILE A 62 11.44 -5.92 8.63
CA ILE A 62 12.03 -5.45 7.36
C ILE A 62 13.53 -5.24 7.52
N THR A 63 13.98 -4.56 8.57
CA THR A 63 15.43 -4.28 8.74
C THR A 63 16.25 -5.55 8.98
N ALA A 64 15.70 -6.54 9.68
CA ALA A 64 16.39 -7.80 9.98
C ALA A 64 16.33 -8.85 8.87
N LEU A 65 15.23 -8.91 8.10
CA LEU A 65 15.01 -9.97 7.10
C LEU A 65 15.19 -9.50 5.66
N ASN A 66 15.36 -8.19 5.41
CA ASN A 66 15.66 -7.68 4.08
C ASN A 66 17.02 -8.19 3.60
N ALA A 67 17.04 -8.70 2.36
CA ALA A 67 18.21 -9.27 1.70
C ALA A 67 18.79 -10.52 2.37
N THR A 68 17.99 -11.28 3.11
CA THR A 68 18.41 -12.60 3.59
C THR A 68 18.43 -13.62 2.44
N GLU A 69 19.48 -14.43 2.38
CA GLU A 69 19.63 -15.47 1.36
C GLU A 69 18.87 -16.74 1.79
N LEU A 70 17.81 -17.11 1.06
CA LEU A 70 17.19 -18.44 1.20
C LEU A 70 17.34 -19.22 -0.08
N MET A 71 17.98 -20.38 0.04
CA MET A 71 18.15 -21.36 -1.04
C MET A 71 18.71 -20.76 -2.34
N GLY A 72 19.71 -19.88 -2.24
CA GLY A 72 20.41 -19.29 -3.39
C GLY A 72 19.67 -18.15 -4.08
N LYS A 73 18.57 -17.65 -3.50
CA LYS A 73 17.91 -16.40 -3.88
C LYS A 73 17.86 -15.45 -2.69
N THR A 74 18.16 -14.18 -2.95
CA THR A 74 17.94 -13.10 -2.00
C THR A 74 16.45 -12.81 -1.94
N MET A 75 15.86 -12.93 -0.74
CA MET A 75 14.50 -12.46 -0.52
C MET A 75 14.51 -10.99 -0.15
N THR A 76 13.51 -10.25 -0.61
CA THR A 76 13.32 -8.85 -0.26
C THR A 76 12.01 -8.69 0.50
N VAL A 77 12.06 -8.01 1.64
CA VAL A 77 10.89 -7.72 2.47
C VAL A 77 10.66 -6.22 2.43
N GLU A 78 9.47 -5.81 2.02
CA GLU A 78 9.09 -4.41 1.88
C GLU A 78 7.82 -4.12 2.67
N LYS A 79 7.72 -2.91 3.25
CA LYS A 79 6.48 -2.45 3.84
C LYS A 79 5.48 -2.14 2.73
N VAL A 80 4.29 -2.74 2.78
CA VAL A 80 3.19 -2.29 1.94
C VAL A 80 2.65 -1.02 2.55
N CYS A 81 3.14 0.11 2.03
CA CYS A 81 2.55 1.39 2.34
C CYS A 81 1.19 1.48 1.63
N ALA A 82 0.13 1.03 2.30
CA ALA A 82 -1.22 1.45 1.96
C ALA A 82 -1.41 2.87 2.48
N ALA A 83 -0.71 3.82 1.83
CA ALA A 83 -0.72 5.24 2.15
C ALA A 83 -2.14 5.79 2.05
N VAL A 84 -2.85 5.77 3.18
CA VAL A 84 -4.06 6.57 3.40
C VAL A 84 -3.94 7.17 4.80
N HIS A 85 -3.17 8.26 4.89
CA HIS A 85 -2.91 9.23 5.97
C HIS A 85 -1.38 9.43 6.09
N VAL A 86 -0.75 10.56 5.80
CA VAL A 86 -1.16 11.94 5.49
C VAL A 86 -0.06 12.53 4.60
N CYS A 87 -0.33 12.85 3.33
CA CYS A 87 0.29 14.05 2.77
C CYS A 87 -0.56 15.18 3.32
N GLU A 88 0.01 16.04 4.15
CA GLU A 88 -0.67 17.25 4.66
C GLU A 88 -0.83 18.32 3.54
N CYS A 89 -0.95 17.83 2.31
CA CYS A 89 -0.93 18.51 1.03
C CYS A 89 -1.98 17.92 0.06
N ALA A 90 -2.48 16.71 0.33
CA ALA A 90 -3.38 15.97 -0.56
C ALA A 90 -4.85 15.95 -0.12
N ARG A 91 -5.21 16.59 1.00
CA ARG A 91 -6.58 17.14 1.11
C ARG A 91 -6.62 18.31 0.14
N ARG A 92 -7.53 18.25 -0.83
CA ARG A 92 -7.82 19.34 -1.77
C ARG A 92 -8.26 20.58 -0.98
N GLY A 93 -7.29 21.34 -0.47
CA GLY A 93 -7.42 22.60 0.25
C GLY A 93 -6.78 23.75 -0.52
N ARG A 94 -6.46 23.57 -1.81
CA ARG A 94 -6.33 24.73 -2.68
C ARG A 94 -7.74 25.21 -2.93
N ALA A 95 -8.18 26.23 -2.19
CA ALA A 95 -9.31 27.01 -2.63
C ALA A 95 -9.05 27.38 -4.09
N ARG A 96 -10.00 27.07 -4.99
CA ARG A 96 -9.98 27.64 -6.33
C ARG A 96 -9.90 29.15 -6.11
N THR A 97 -8.83 29.79 -6.55
CA THR A 97 -8.72 31.24 -6.51
C THR A 97 -10.02 31.78 -7.12
N PRO A 98 -10.81 32.63 -6.42
CA PRO A 98 -11.92 33.28 -7.08
C PRO A 98 -11.32 34.02 -8.26
N THR A 99 -11.77 33.70 -9.48
CA THR A 99 -11.36 34.42 -10.68
C THR A 99 -11.49 35.91 -10.38
N PRO A 100 -10.41 36.70 -10.44
CA PRO A 100 -10.49 38.13 -10.20
C PRO A 100 -11.23 38.73 -11.40
N GLY A 101 -12.54 38.82 -11.26
CA GLY A 101 -13.44 39.20 -12.33
C GLY A 101 -14.89 39.07 -11.88
N ARG A 102 -15.60 40.19 -11.90
CA ARG A 102 -17.02 40.25 -11.56
C ARG A 102 -17.80 39.61 -12.71
N TYR A 103 -18.41 38.45 -12.48
CA TYR A 103 -19.27 37.82 -13.49
C TYR A 103 -20.53 38.67 -13.69
N TYR A 104 -20.53 39.49 -14.74
CA TYR A 104 -21.72 40.16 -15.26
C TYR A 104 -22.44 39.13 -16.12
N GLY A 105 -23.43 38.45 -15.52
CA GLY A 105 -24.26 37.46 -16.21
C GLY A 105 -24.87 37.99 -17.52
N PRO A 106 -25.45 37.10 -18.35
CA PRO A 106 -25.99 37.46 -19.65
C PRO A 106 -26.98 38.64 -19.53
N PRO A 107 -26.95 39.61 -20.45
CA PRO A 107 -27.69 40.86 -20.32
C PRO A 107 -29.19 40.58 -20.14
N LYS A 108 -29.79 41.19 -19.10
CA LYS A 108 -31.23 41.13 -18.93
C LYS A 108 -31.88 41.85 -20.11
N ARG A 109 -32.58 41.09 -20.96
CA ARG A 109 -33.44 41.62 -22.01
C ARG A 109 -34.68 42.24 -21.35
N ASN A 110 -34.56 43.49 -20.93
CA ASN A 110 -35.68 44.27 -20.44
C ASN A 110 -36.31 44.99 -21.65
N GLU A 111 -37.64 44.92 -21.76
CA GLU A 111 -38.50 45.87 -22.49
C GLU A 111 -38.31 45.93 -24.01
N CYS A 112 -38.99 45.02 -24.73
CA CYS A 112 -39.47 45.33 -26.06
C CYS A 112 -40.91 45.85 -25.90
N THR A 113 -41.05 47.15 -26.09
CA THR A 113 -42.24 48.00 -25.94
C THR A 113 -43.53 47.41 -26.52
N SER A 114 -44.60 47.61 -25.75
CA SER A 114 -45.98 47.65 -26.22
C SER A 114 -46.14 48.65 -27.37
N TYR A 115 -46.79 48.21 -28.44
CA TYR A 115 -47.68 49.01 -29.27
C TYR A 115 -48.84 48.11 -29.71
#